data_AF-A0A6P0IZI3-F1
#
_entry.id   AF-A0A6P0IZI3-F1
#
_cell.length_a   1.000
_cell.length_b   1.000
_cell.length_c   1.000
_cell.angle_alpha   90.00
_cell.angle_beta   90.00
_cell.angle_gamma   90.00
#
_symmetry.space_group_name_H-M   'P 1'
#
loop_
_entity.id
_entity.type
_entity.pdbx_description
1 polymer ?
#
loop_
_entity_poly.entity_id
_entity_poly.type
_entity_poly.pdbx_seq_one_letter_code
_entity_poly.pdbx_strand_id
1 'polypeptide(L)' 'MDKLAQYPKIIKQLLTDYIELCQKRSQEAIENFLIADEANGHYIWMNLGWQNGEKITGMTVYVRLREGKFWIE' A
#
# COMPACT_ATOMS: atom_id res chain seq x y z
N MET A 1 11.53 13.20 -19.69
CA MET A 1 10.46 12.28 -19.26
C MET A 1 9.66 12.96 -18.17
N ASP A 2 8.33 12.90 -18.27
CA ASP A 2 7.43 13.63 -17.38
C ASP A 2 7.41 12.98 -15.99
N LYS A 3 7.89 13.70 -14.97
CA LYS A 3 8.00 13.19 -13.58
C LYS A 3 6.63 12.79 -13.03
N LEU A 4 5.59 13.53 -13.41
CA LEU A 4 4.22 13.28 -12.96
C LEU A 4 3.67 11.94 -13.47
N ALA A 5 4.07 11.52 -14.68
CA ALA A 5 3.71 10.21 -15.23
C ALA A 5 4.50 9.05 -14.58
N GLN A 6 5.57 9.34 -13.84
CA GLN A 6 6.39 8.33 -13.18
C GLN A 6 6.06 8.15 -11.69
N TYR A 7 5.59 9.19 -11.01
CA TYR A 7 5.25 9.11 -9.58
C TYR A 7 4.24 8.02 -9.23
N PRO A 8 3.12 7.84 -9.97
CA PRO A 8 2.22 6.70 -9.77
C PRO A 8 2.91 5.34 -9.83
N LYS A 9 3.82 5.16 -10.78
CA LYS A 9 4.56 3.90 -10.96
C LYS A 9 5.52 3.65 -9.82
N ILE A 10 6.24 4.69 -9.38
CA ILE A 10 7.22 4.61 -8.29
C ILE A 10 6.52 4.23 -6.99
N ILE A 11 5.46 4.94 -6.60
CA ILE A 11 4.78 4.66 -5.32
C ILE A 11 4.10 3.31 -5.32
N LYS A 12 3.47 2.92 -6.44
CA LYS A 12 2.85 1.60 -6.59
C LYS A 12 3.89 0.49 -6.45
N GLN A 13 5.01 0.58 -7.18
CA GLN A 13 6.08 -0.42 -7.10
C GLN A 13 6.66 -0.49 -5.69
N LEU A 14 6.96 0.67 -5.08
CA LEU A 14 7.49 0.75 -3.74
C LEU A 14 6.59 0.01 -2.73
N LEU A 15 5.30 0.34 -2.71
CA LEU A 15 4.36 -0.30 -1.77
C LEU A 15 4.21 -1.80 -2.05
N THR A 16 4.14 -2.21 -3.31
CA THR A 16 4.10 -3.63 -3.69
C THR A 16 5.33 -4.37 -3.18
N ASP A 17 6.54 -3.83 -3.37
CA ASP A 17 7.79 -4.45 -2.92
C ASP A 17 7.81 -4.66 -1.39
N TYR A 18 7.34 -3.67 -0.63
CA TYR A 18 7.22 -3.79 0.82
C TYR A 18 6.16 -4.80 1.25
N ILE A 19 5.02 -4.83 0.57
CA ILE A 19 3.96 -5.82 0.83
C ILE A 19 4.50 -7.23 0.61
N GLU A 20 5.17 -7.49 -0.52
CA GLU A 20 5.77 -8.79 -0.83
C GLU A 20 6.83 -9.20 0.20
N LEU A 21 7.66 -8.24 0.64
CA LEU A 21 8.65 -8.47 1.70
C LEU A 21 7.98 -8.87 3.02
N CYS A 22 6.88 -8.22 3.39
CA CYS A 22 6.10 -8.54 4.58
C CYS A 22 5.39 -9.88 4.47
N GLN A 23 4.80 -10.20 3.31
CA GLN A 23 4.15 -11.49 3.08
C GLN A 23 5.12 -12.67 3.25
N LYS A 24 6.38 -12.54 2.79
CA LYS A 24 7.42 -13.57 3.00
C LYS A 24 7.73 -13.86 4.46
N ARG A 25 7.39 -12.95 5.37
CA ARG A 25 7.64 -13.06 6.82
C ARG A 25 6.36 -13.26 7.63
N SER A 26 5.19 -13.11 7.02
CA SER A 26 3.90 -13.12 7.68
C SER A 26 3.43 -14.55 7.98
N GLN A 27 2.66 -14.72 9.05
CA GLN A 27 1.80 -15.90 9.20
C GLN A 27 0.76 -15.89 8.07
N GLU A 28 0.47 -17.06 7.49
CA GLU A 28 -0.47 -17.23 6.36
C GLU A 28 -1.88 -16.67 6.63
N ALA A 29 -2.21 -16.39 7.90
CA ALA A 29 -3.53 -15.92 8.32
C ALA A 29 -3.75 -14.40 8.20
N ILE A 30 -2.71 -13.61 7.88
CA ILE A 30 -2.82 -12.15 7.65
C ILE A 30 -2.39 -11.83 6.22
N GLU A 31 -3.36 -11.39 5.43
CA GLU A 31 -3.17 -10.88 4.08
C GLU A 31 -2.72 -9.42 4.12
N ASN A 32 -1.75 -9.09 3.27
CA ASN A 32 -1.30 -7.72 3.04
C ASN A 32 -1.54 -7.40 1.57
N PHE A 33 -2.23 -6.31 1.26
CA PHE A 33 -2.55 -5.95 -0.13
C PHE A 33 -2.60 -4.44 -0.33
N LEU A 34 -2.47 -4.04 -1.60
CA LEU A 34 -2.49 -2.66 -2.05
C LEU A 34 -3.86 -2.31 -2.63
N ILE A 35 -4.47 -1.24 -2.13
CA ILE A 35 -5.57 -0.54 -2.77
C ILE A 35 -4.97 0.69 -3.45
N ALA A 36 -5.01 0.72 -4.79
CA ALA A 36 -4.49 1.83 -5.59
C ALA A 36 -5.60 2.45 -6.42
N ASP A 37 -5.93 3.70 -6.12
CA ASP A 37 -6.76 4.57 -6.95
C ASP A 37 -5.84 5.57 -7.63
N GLU A 38 -5.27 5.16 -8.77
CA GLU A 38 -4.30 5.97 -9.51
C GLU A 38 -4.92 7.26 -10.08
N ALA A 39 -6.22 7.24 -10.42
CA ALA A 39 -6.91 8.39 -10.99
C ALA A 39 -7.03 9.53 -9.99
N ASN A 40 -7.29 9.20 -8.72
CA ASN A 40 -7.38 10.17 -7.63
C ASN A 40 -6.09 10.28 -6.81
N GLY A 41 -5.06 9.49 -7.15
CA GLY A 41 -3.75 9.53 -6.52
C GLY A 41 -3.72 8.94 -5.10
N HIS A 42 -4.56 7.97 -4.78
CA HIS A 42 -4.57 7.32 -3.46
C HIS A 42 -3.91 5.93 -3.51
N TYR A 43 -3.02 5.66 -2.56
CA TYR A 43 -2.33 4.39 -2.44
C TYR A 43 -2.33 3.95 -0.98
N ILE A 44 -3.00 2.82 -0.71
CA ILE A 44 -3.25 2.33 0.64
C ILE A 44 -2.76 0.90 0.74
N TRP A 45 -1.82 0.65 1.64
CA TRP A 45 -1.48 -0.70 2.06
C TRP A 45 -2.39 -1.09 3.22
N MET A 46 -3.21 -2.11 2.99
CA MET A 46 -4.08 -2.71 3.98
C MET A 46 -3.56 -4.06 4.47
N ASN A 47 -3.87 -4.38 5.73
CA ASN A 47 -3.81 -5.73 6.25
C ASN A 47 -5.23 -6.22 6.59
N LEU A 48 -5.47 -7.50 6.36
CA LEU A 48 -6.74 -8.17 6.66
C LEU A 48 -6.47 -9.63 7.01
N GLY A 49 -7.13 -10.12 8.05
CA GLY A 49 -7.04 -11.52 8.39
C GLY A 49 -7.58 -11.83 9.76
N TRP A 50 -7.17 -12.97 10.27
CA TRP A 50 -7.53 -13.45 11.60
C TRP A 50 -6.30 -13.93 12.32
N GLN A 51 -6.12 -13.51 13.56
CA GLN A 51 -5.02 -13.98 14.41
C GLN A 51 -5.57 -14.23 15.81
N ASN A 52 -5.32 -15.42 16.36
CA ASN A 52 -5.77 -15.81 17.71
C ASN A 52 -7.28 -15.66 17.95
N GLY A 53 -8.12 -15.81 16.91
CA GLY A 53 -9.57 -15.64 17.00
C GLY A 53 -10.06 -14.20 16.92
N GLU A 54 -9.16 -13.23 16.79
CA GLU A 54 -9.49 -11.82 16.58
C GLU A 54 -9.32 -11.42 15.11
N LYS A 55 -10.22 -10.55 14.63
CA LYS A 55 -10.13 -9.99 13.29
C LYS A 55 -9.06 -8.91 13.26
N ILE A 56 -8.07 -9.10 12.41
CA ILE A 56 -7.09 -8.07 12.08
C ILE A 56 -7.59 -7.33 10.83
N THR A 57 -7.75 -6.01 10.96
CA THR A 57 -8.02 -5.14 9.81
C THR A 57 -7.43 -3.76 10.09
N GLY A 58 -6.64 -3.25 9.16
CA GLY A 58 -5.94 -1.99 9.38
C GLY A 58 -5.25 -1.45 8.14
N MET A 59 -5.05 -0.14 8.16
CA MET A 59 -4.29 0.59 7.18
C MET A 59 -2.86 0.73 7.69
N THR A 60 -1.91 0.05 7.03
CA THR A 60 -0.50 0.05 7.43
C THR A 60 0.20 1.32 6.95
N VAL A 61 -0.06 1.71 5.69
CA VAL A 61 0.50 2.91 5.07
C VAL A 61 -0.55 3.54 4.17
N TYR A 62 -0.67 4.86 4.23
CA TYR A 62 -1.47 5.63 3.30
C TYR A 62 -0.65 6.76 2.70
N VAL A 63 -0.58 6.77 1.36
CA VAL A 63 0.09 7.82 0.60
C VAL A 63 -0.86 8.41 -0.42
N ARG A 64 -0.82 9.73 -0.55
CA ARG A 64 -1.52 10.48 -1.59
C ARG A 64 -0.56 11.21 -2.50
N LEU A 65 -0.80 11.13 -3.80
CA LEU A 65 -0.16 11.96 -4.80
C LEU A 65 -1.07 13.14 -5.11
N ARG A 66 -0.74 14.31 -4.57
CA ARG A 66 -1.52 15.54 -4.77
C ARG A 66 -0.59 16.68 -5.16
N GLU A 67 -0.95 17.42 -6.20
CA GLU A 67 -0.19 18.59 -6.68
C GLU A 67 1.28 18.23 -6.97
N GLY A 68 1.52 17.03 -7.50
CA GLY A 68 2.84 16.52 -7.83
C GLY A 68 3.72 16.19 -6.62
N LYS A 69 3.15 16.03 -5.43
CA LYS A 69 3.87 15.67 -4.19
C LYS A 69 3.23 14.47 -3.51
N PHE A 70 4.06 13.70 -2.82
CA PHE A 70 3.61 12.63 -1.93
C PHE A 70 3.26 13.20 -0.56
N TRP A 71 2.08 12.85 -0.07
CA TRP A 71 1.60 13.11 1.28
C TRP A 71 1.49 11.77 1.98
N ILE A 72 2.16 11.62 3.13
CA ILE A 72 2.06 10.45 3.99
C ILE A 72 1.10 10.84 5.11
N GLU A 73 0.00 10.10 5.23
CA GLU A 73 -1.11 10.39 6.16
C GLU A 73 -0.94 9.65 7.49
#